data_AF-A0A7R9IHK3-F1
#
_entry.id   AF-A0A7R9IHK3-F1
#
_cell.length_a   1.000
_cell.length_b   1.000
_cell.length_c   1.000
_cell.angle_alpha   90.00
_cell.angle_beta   90.00
_cell.angle_gamma   90.00
#
_symmetry.space_group_name_H-M   'P 1'
#
loop_
_entity.id
_entity.type
_entity.pdbx_description
1 polymer ?
#
loop_
_entity_poly.entity_id
_entity_poly.type
_entity_poly.pdbx_seq_one_letter_code
_entity_poly.pdbx_strand_id
1 'polypeptide(L)'
;MSLRHTTCHDGLVGWGASGCRGTGGLWAAITALCLANNCVPRYYGYSSFVCVCNSTYCDTMDASPQRSLVGGNYRHFVSTKDGLRFDSTVANFTRKPKIYISKKSKYIYS
;
A
#
# COMPACT_ATOMS: atom_id res chain seq x y z
N MET A 1 -20.93 14.47 0.78
CA MET A 1 -19.79 13.54 0.90
C MET A 1 -18.50 14.30 0.66
N SER A 2 -17.81 14.73 1.73
CA SER A 2 -16.51 15.40 1.62
C SER A 2 -15.42 14.36 1.87
N LEU A 3 -14.73 13.95 0.81
CA LEU A 3 -13.49 13.19 0.91
C LEU A 3 -12.44 14.12 1.51
N ARG A 4 -12.23 14.07 2.84
CA ARG A 4 -11.05 14.68 3.45
C ARG A 4 -9.85 13.78 3.16
N HIS A 5 -9.19 14.04 2.04
CA HIS A 5 -7.79 13.67 1.87
C HIS A 5 -6.99 14.42 2.94
N THR A 6 -6.61 13.74 4.02
CA THR A 6 -5.49 14.18 4.86
C THR A 6 -4.22 13.82 4.10
N THR A 7 -3.88 14.63 3.10
CA THR A 7 -2.52 14.62 2.55
C THR A 7 -1.58 15.00 3.69
N CYS A 8 -0.64 14.12 4.05
CA CYS A 8 0.58 14.51 4.75
C CYS A 8 1.35 15.43 3.80
N HIS A 9 1.00 16.71 3.80
CA HIS A 9 1.71 17.74 3.07
C HIS A 9 2.88 18.20 3.94
N ASP A 10 4.09 18.04 3.42
CA ASP A 10 5.21 18.89 3.79
C ASP A 10 4.76 20.34 3.56
N GLY A 11 4.53 21.08 4.64
CA GLY A 11 3.98 22.43 4.55
C GLY A 11 3.50 22.96 5.88
N LEU A 12 4.34 23.79 6.48
CA LEU A 12 4.07 24.58 7.68
C LEU A 12 2.69 25.28 7.67
N VAL A 13 2.16 25.44 8.90
CA VAL A 13 1.08 26.31 9.42
C VAL A 13 -0.40 25.89 9.22
N GLY A 14 -0.99 25.36 10.30
CA GLY A 14 -2.44 25.37 10.54
C GLY A 14 -2.84 24.49 11.73
N TRP A 15 -3.15 25.09 12.88
CA TRP A 15 -3.42 24.38 14.14
C TRP A 15 -4.72 23.57 14.09
N GLY A 16 -4.60 22.25 14.32
CA GLY A 16 -5.72 21.33 14.56
C GLY A 16 -5.21 20.08 15.27
N ALA A 17 -5.65 19.88 16.51
CA ALA A 17 -5.05 18.98 17.48
C ALA A 17 -5.14 17.49 17.09
N SER A 18 -3.99 16.79 17.19
CA SER A 18 -3.73 15.52 17.90
C SER A 18 -2.80 14.59 17.11
N GLY A 19 -1.54 14.43 17.56
CA GLY A 19 -0.84 13.15 17.35
C GLY A 19 0.66 13.10 17.06
N CYS A 20 1.40 14.19 16.83
CA CYS A 20 2.86 14.12 16.62
C CYS A 20 3.60 14.89 17.71
N ARG A 21 4.16 14.19 18.71
CA ARG A 21 5.04 14.80 19.72
C ARG A 21 6.40 15.09 19.09
N GLY A 22 6.63 16.33 18.64
CA GLY A 22 7.96 16.87 18.39
C GLY A 22 8.34 17.80 19.53
N THR A 23 9.30 17.41 20.37
CA THR A 23 9.92 18.32 21.35
C THR A 23 10.83 19.30 20.61
N GLY A 24 10.63 20.60 20.84
CA GLY A 24 11.37 21.66 20.15
C GLY A 24 12.88 21.66 20.41
N GLY A 25 13.65 22.05 19.39
CA GLY A 25 15.08 22.36 19.49
C GLY A 25 15.92 21.81 18.32
N LEU A 26 16.53 22.73 17.54
CA LEU A 26 17.52 22.57 16.47
C LEU A 26 17.48 21.33 15.55
N TRP A 27 17.02 21.53 14.31
CA TRP A 27 17.33 20.79 13.06
C TRP A 27 17.52 19.27 13.13
N ALA A 28 16.77 18.57 13.99
CA ALA A 28 16.49 17.17 13.73
C ALA A 28 15.49 17.12 12.57
N ALA A 29 15.92 16.63 11.41
CA ALA A 29 15.01 16.17 10.36
C ALA A 29 14.23 14.96 10.92
N ILE A 30 13.19 15.24 11.71
CA ILE A 30 12.28 14.23 12.23
C ILE A 30 11.52 13.72 11.01
N THR A 31 11.99 12.62 10.46
CA THR A 31 11.23 11.89 9.45
C THR A 31 9.97 11.42 10.17
N ALA A 32 8.83 12.03 9.88
CA ALA A 32 7.54 11.57 10.40
C ALA A 32 7.29 10.17 9.82
N LEU A 33 7.54 9.13 10.62
CA LEU A 33 7.08 7.79 10.28
C LEU A 33 5.55 7.76 10.50
N CYS A 34 4.80 7.94 9.42
CA CYS A 34 3.38 7.61 9.40
C CYS A 34 3.26 6.07 9.35
N LEU A 35 3.18 5.45 10.53
CA LEU A 35 2.84 4.04 10.65
C LEU A 35 1.40 3.82 10.18
N ALA A 36 1.18 2.77 9.39
CA ALA A 36 -0.15 2.37 8.95
C ALA A 36 -0.99 1.90 10.15
N ASN A 37 -2.23 2.35 10.22
CA ASN A 37 -3.22 1.84 11.18
C ASN A 37 -4.01 0.71 10.53
N ASN A 38 -4.11 -0.42 11.23
CA ASN A 38 -4.92 -1.55 10.78
C ASN A 38 -6.43 -1.24 10.84
N CYS A 39 -7.22 -2.01 10.09
CA CYS A 39 -8.67 -1.96 10.18
C CYS A 39 -9.19 -2.64 11.45
N VAL A 40 -10.11 -1.97 12.16
CA VAL A 40 -10.89 -2.57 13.26
C VAL A 40 -12.21 -3.11 12.69
N PRO A 41 -12.40 -4.45 12.61
CA PRO A 41 -13.54 -5.04 11.91
C PRO A 41 -14.83 -4.96 12.74
N ARG A 42 -15.95 -4.64 12.06
CA ARG A 42 -17.30 -4.75 12.61
C ARG A 42 -18.24 -5.48 11.65
N TYR A 43 -18.92 -6.49 12.16
CA TYR A 43 -19.84 -7.34 11.41
C TYR A 43 -21.29 -6.93 11.66
N TYR A 44 -22.08 -6.86 10.60
CA TYR A 44 -23.51 -6.52 10.64
C TYR A 44 -24.40 -7.64 10.08
N GLY A 45 -23.93 -8.88 10.07
CA GLY A 45 -24.67 -10.04 9.58
C GLY A 45 -24.68 -10.21 8.05
N TYR A 46 -23.86 -9.44 7.33
CA TYR A 46 -23.65 -9.60 5.89
C TYR A 46 -22.46 -10.50 5.57
N SER A 47 -22.17 -10.60 4.27
CA SER A 47 -21.12 -11.46 3.76
C SER A 47 -19.68 -10.97 4.05
N SER A 48 -19.50 -9.75 4.58
CA SER A 48 -18.20 -9.21 5.02
C SER A 48 -18.40 -8.22 6.19
N PHE A 49 -17.34 -7.50 6.54
CA PHE A 49 -17.29 -6.51 7.62
C PHE A 49 -16.94 -5.11 7.11
N VAL A 50 -17.10 -4.12 7.98
CA VAL A 50 -16.64 -2.74 7.78
C VAL A 50 -15.49 -2.41 8.72
N CYS A 51 -14.65 -1.45 8.34
CA CYS A 51 -13.65 -0.86 9.22
C CYS A 51 -14.27 0.28 10.02
N VAL A 52 -14.15 0.23 11.35
CA VAL A 52 -14.73 1.27 12.22
C VAL A 52 -13.78 2.45 12.31
N CYS A 53 -14.30 3.60 11.90
CA CYS A 53 -13.69 4.90 12.08
C CYS A 53 -14.43 5.69 13.18
N ASN A 54 -13.68 6.45 13.98
CA ASN A 54 -14.20 7.43 14.92
C ASN A 54 -13.36 8.72 14.87
N SER A 55 -13.61 9.67 15.78
CA SER A 55 -12.93 10.98 15.78
C SER A 55 -11.42 10.92 16.02
N THR A 56 -10.88 9.83 16.55
CA THR A 56 -9.46 9.66 16.89
C THR A 56 -8.80 8.46 16.22
N TYR A 57 -9.57 7.65 15.47
CA TYR A 57 -9.08 6.42 14.88
C TYR A 57 -9.74 6.13 13.53
N CYS A 58 -8.90 5.79 12.55
CA CYS A 58 -9.27 5.18 11.28
C CYS A 58 -8.11 4.29 10.83
N ASP A 59 -8.40 3.30 10.00
CA ASP A 59 -7.37 2.62 9.24
C ASP A 59 -6.69 3.60 8.28
N THR A 60 -5.39 3.41 8.10
CA THR A 60 -4.58 4.21 7.20
C THR A 60 -3.67 3.30 6.40
N MET A 61 -3.46 3.62 5.13
CA MET A 61 -2.40 2.98 4.37
C MET A 61 -1.06 3.48 4.87
N ASP A 62 -0.04 2.61 4.80
CA ASP A 62 1.33 3.06 4.96
C ASP A 62 1.59 4.20 3.97
N ALA A 63 2.17 5.31 4.44
CA ALA A 63 2.60 6.42 3.59
C ALA A 63 4.04 6.23 3.06
N SER A 64 4.71 5.15 3.46
CA SER A 64 5.97 4.68 2.87
C SER A 64 5.95 4.23 1.39
N PRO A 65 4.82 3.93 0.69
CA PRO A 65 4.84 3.47 -0.69
C PRO A 65 5.33 4.53 -1.67
N GLN A 66 5.55 5.77 -1.22
CA GLN A 66 6.18 6.80 -2.02
C GLN A 66 7.71 6.62 -2.12
N ARG A 67 8.31 5.69 -1.37
CA ARG A 67 9.67 5.22 -1.68
C ARG A 67 9.61 4.39 -2.96
N SER A 68 10.15 4.98 -4.02
CA SER A 68 10.23 4.37 -5.36
C SER A 68 10.61 2.90 -5.27
N LEU A 69 9.75 2.01 -5.78
CA LEU A 69 10.07 0.59 -5.89
C LEU A 69 11.31 0.44 -6.77
N VAL A 70 12.16 -0.54 -6.45
CA VAL A 70 13.25 -0.93 -7.35
C VAL A 70 12.64 -1.37 -8.69
N GLY A 71 13.22 -0.92 -9.81
CA GLY A 71 12.75 -1.27 -11.14
C GLY A 71 12.68 -2.78 -11.34
N GLY A 72 11.57 -3.27 -11.89
CA GLY A 72 11.29 -4.72 -11.99
C GLY A 72 10.39 -5.25 -10.88
N ASN A 73 10.06 -4.45 -9.88
CA ASN A 73 9.18 -4.83 -8.78
C ASN A 73 7.81 -4.15 -8.91
N TYR A 74 6.79 -4.78 -8.33
CA TYR A 74 5.46 -4.22 -8.15
C TYR A 74 5.00 -4.43 -6.71
N ARG A 75 4.14 -3.53 -6.23
CA ARG A 75 3.44 -3.68 -4.96
C ARG A 75 2.03 -4.18 -5.24
N HIS A 76 1.63 -5.23 -4.54
CA HIS A 76 0.32 -5.85 -4.65
C HIS A 76 -0.45 -5.58 -3.37
N PHE A 77 -1.62 -4.95 -3.51
CA PHE A 77 -2.54 -4.70 -2.41
C PHE A 77 -3.72 -5.65 -2.51
N VAL A 78 -4.04 -6.33 -1.43
CA VAL A 78 -5.11 -7.32 -1.36
C VAL A 78 -6.15 -6.87 -0.34
N SER A 79 -7.41 -7.00 -0.73
CA SER A 79 -8.54 -6.96 0.19
C SER A 79 -9.42 -8.15 -0.07
N THR A 80 -9.85 -8.81 1.00
CA THR A 80 -10.64 -10.03 0.90
C THR A 80 -11.91 -9.92 1.72
N LYS A 81 -12.88 -10.76 1.37
CA LYS A 81 -14.15 -10.85 2.06
C LYS A 81 -13.98 -11.26 3.53
N ASP A 82 -12.98 -12.09 3.81
CA ASP A 82 -12.68 -12.74 5.08
C ASP A 82 -11.72 -11.97 6.01
N GLY A 83 -11.01 -10.93 5.55
CA GLY A 83 -10.17 -10.19 6.51
C GLY A 83 -9.17 -9.19 5.97
N LEU A 84 -8.65 -9.37 4.75
CA LEU A 84 -7.55 -8.52 4.29
C LEU A 84 -8.05 -7.11 3.97
N ARG A 85 -7.31 -6.10 4.43
CA ARG A 85 -7.59 -4.67 4.21
C ARG A 85 -6.29 -3.97 3.91
N PHE A 86 -6.12 -3.60 2.64
CA PHE A 86 -4.88 -3.00 2.13
C PHE A 86 -3.63 -3.79 2.51
N ASP A 87 -3.75 -5.11 2.62
CA ASP A 87 -2.62 -5.98 2.90
C ASP A 87 -1.65 -5.91 1.71
N SER A 88 -0.39 -5.59 1.98
CA SER A 88 0.56 -5.24 0.92
C SER A 88 1.72 -6.21 0.87
N THR A 89 2.03 -6.67 -0.35
CA THR A 89 3.22 -7.48 -0.65
C THR A 89 4.02 -6.82 -1.77
N VAL A 90 5.32 -7.09 -1.82
CA VAL A 90 6.19 -6.66 -2.92
C VAL A 90 6.64 -7.90 -3.67
N ALA A 91 6.50 -7.88 -4.99
CA ALA A 91 6.85 -8.98 -5.87
C ALA A 91 7.60 -8.48 -7.12
N ASN A 92 8.17 -9.41 -7.88
CA ASN A 92 9.00 -9.12 -9.04
C ASN A 92 8.31 -9.58 -10.33
N PHE A 93 8.52 -8.85 -11.42
CA PHE A 93 8.13 -9.32 -12.75
C PHE A 93 9.03 -10.48 -13.19
N THR A 94 8.42 -11.55 -13.67
CA THR A 94 9.14 -12.66 -14.31
C THR A 94 9.12 -12.51 -15.83
N ARG A 95 10.25 -12.76 -16.49
CA ARG A 95 10.29 -12.82 -17.95
C ARG A 95 9.79 -14.19 -18.41
N LYS A 96 8.87 -14.23 -19.37
CA LYS A 96 8.53 -15.49 -20.03
C LYS A 96 9.75 -16.00 -20.81
N PRO A 97 10.13 -17.28 -20.69
CA PRO A 97 11.20 -17.83 -21.50
C PRO A 97 10.79 -17.83 -22.97
N LYS A 98 11.69 -17.42 -23.87
CA LYS A 98 11.50 -17.60 -25.31
C LYS A 98 11.68 -19.08 -25.62
N ILE A 99 10.58 -19.79 -25.88
CA ILE A 99 10.63 -21.18 -26.34
C ILE A 99 10.99 -21.16 -27.82
N TYR A 100 12.24 -21.51 -28.14
CA TYR A 100 12.65 -21.75 -29.52
C TYR A 100 12.32 -23.19 -29.89
N ILE A 101 11.22 -23.40 -30.63
CA ILE A 101 10.92 -24.72 -31.20
C ILE A 101 11.83 -24.92 -32.40
N SER A 102 12.82 -25.81 -32.30
CA SER A 102 13.61 -26.23 -33.45
C SER A 102 12.72 -27.06 -34.38
N LYS A 103 12.29 -26.47 -35.50
CA LYS A 103 11.63 -27.23 -36.57
C LYS A 103 12.66 -28.16 -37.21
N LYS A 104 12.75 -29.41 -36.77
CA LYS A 104 13.44 -30.46 -37.53
C LYS A 104 12.47 -31.06 -38.54
N SER A 105 12.28 -30.37 -39.68
CA SER A 105 11.58 -30.94 -40.83
C SER A 105 12.55 -31.79 -41.64
N LYS A 106 12.38 -33.11 -41.57
CA LYS A 106 13.05 -34.12 -42.38
C LYS A 106 12.49 -34.01 -43.81
N TYR A 107 13.27 -33.55 -44.79
CA TYR A 107 12.94 -33.76 -46.20
C TYR A 107 13.67 -35.03 -46.65
N ILE A 108 12.91 -36.12 -46.77
CA ILE A 108 13.27 -37.28 -47.60
C ILE A 108 12.36 -37.15 -48.81
N TYR A 109 12.89 -36.69 -49.94
CA TYR A 109 12.28 -36.98 -51.23
C TYR A 109 13.05 -38.16 -51.82
N SER A 110 12.27 -39.22 -52.02
CA SER A 110 12.52 -40.44 -52.79
C SER A 110 12.97 -40.16 -54.22
#